data_AF-V4UAQ2-F1
#
_entry.id   AF-V4UAQ2-F1
#
_cell.length_a   1.000
_cell.length_b   1.000
_cell.length_c   1.000
_cell.angle_alpha   90.00
_cell.angle_beta   90.00
_cell.angle_gamma   90.00
#
_symmetry.space_group_name_H-M   'P 1'
#
loop_
_entity.id
_entity.type
_entity.pdbx_description
1 polymer ?
#
loop_
_entity_poly.entity_id
_entity_poly.type
_entity_poly.pdbx_seq_one_letter_code
_entity_poly.pdbx_strand_id
1 'polypeptide(L)'
;MAKIPVRFKRVAAAFDEVAKARICESSGSEHSPLPESFTDLSHLVNCFIEKDGVVVDEKNNKDDEDEDEGNDSEMGSYWRDSEKKEMLQGLFFGRQCDDQDHDDKRRIREETEFACTVLGDASSPAFKRRLMSHLRDKGFDAGLCKSRWEKTAKFPCGNYEFVDVNLGANRYIIEVNLAAQFEIARAADGYMSLVNLFPPIFVGKPGTLKQILRLMCGAARESIKSAELTVPPWRRNGYMQAKWFSPYKRTTNAVASTLKFEGGFASNRSIGFVTLQVSPYNCRDNFASKAGLKFGQLTAAFSHGGDDMGN
;
A
#
# COMPACT_ATOMS: atom_id res chain seq x y z
N MET A 1 -19.74 63.35 26.19
CA MET A 1 -18.95 62.10 26.35
C MET A 1 -18.34 61.75 25.00
N ALA A 2 -17.05 62.02 24.81
CA ALA A 2 -16.35 61.80 23.55
C ALA A 2 -15.95 60.32 23.41
N LYS A 3 -16.30 59.68 22.29
CA LYS A 3 -15.91 58.30 21.97
C LYS A 3 -14.60 58.33 21.18
N ILE A 4 -13.53 57.82 21.79
CA ILE A 4 -12.20 57.69 21.17
C ILE A 4 -12.21 56.44 20.27
N PRO A 5 -11.87 56.54 18.98
CA PRO A 5 -11.75 55.36 18.12
C PRO A 5 -10.37 54.73 18.31
N VAL A 6 -10.32 53.53 18.89
CA VAL A 6 -9.10 52.73 18.99
C VAL A 6 -8.86 52.03 17.65
N ARG A 7 -7.82 52.43 16.93
CA ARG A 7 -7.32 51.76 15.73
C ARG A 7 -6.46 50.56 16.15
N PHE A 8 -6.90 49.35 15.83
CA PHE A 8 -6.04 48.17 15.89
C PHE A 8 -5.12 48.15 14.66
N LYS A 9 -3.82 48.37 14.86
CA LYS A 9 -2.79 48.13 13.84
C LYS A 9 -2.60 46.62 13.70
N ARG A 10 -2.88 46.07 12.51
CA ARG A 10 -2.45 44.73 12.11
C ARG A 10 -0.93 44.71 12.04
N VAL A 11 -0.28 43.97 12.94
CA VAL A 11 1.14 43.64 12.83
C VAL A 11 1.22 42.33 12.05
N ALA A 12 1.40 42.45 10.74
CA ALA A 12 1.84 41.37 9.89
C ALA A 12 3.32 41.60 9.62
N ALA A 13 4.20 40.83 10.28
CA ALA A 13 5.55 40.53 9.83
C ALA A 13 6.22 39.52 10.77
N ALA A 14 6.96 38.61 10.14
CA ALA A 14 8.04 37.80 10.69
C ALA A 14 7.66 36.61 11.58
N PHE A 15 7.16 35.53 10.95
CA PHE A 15 7.63 34.16 11.24
C PHE A 15 7.63 33.31 9.95
N ASP A 16 8.85 32.97 9.54
CA ASP A 16 9.28 31.80 8.78
C ASP A 16 8.75 31.50 7.36
N GLU A 17 9.52 32.03 6.42
CA GLU A 17 9.95 31.41 5.16
C GLU A 17 10.64 30.03 5.36
N VAL A 18 10.05 29.08 6.10
CA VAL A 18 10.55 27.69 6.23
C VAL A 18 9.38 26.69 6.29
N ALA A 19 8.47 26.76 5.31
CA ALA A 19 7.43 25.74 5.12
C ALA A 19 7.19 25.36 3.65
N LYS A 20 8.16 25.60 2.76
CA LYS A 20 8.13 25.15 1.35
C LYS A 20 9.28 24.23 0.94
N ALA A 21 10.08 23.74 1.88
CA ALA A 21 11.13 22.78 1.60
C ALA A 21 11.23 21.72 2.73
N ARG A 22 10.33 20.74 2.69
CA ARG A 22 10.70 19.35 3.02
C ARG A 22 10.76 18.64 1.67
N ILE A 23 11.86 18.79 0.94
CA ILE A 23 12.95 17.79 0.93
C ILE A 23 12.34 16.38 0.95
N CYS A 24 11.75 15.99 -0.19
CA CYS A 24 11.99 14.64 -0.67
C CYS A 24 13.48 14.58 -1.00
N GLU A 25 14.24 13.81 -0.23
CA GLU A 25 15.63 13.51 -0.54
C GLU A 25 15.69 12.76 -1.87
N SER A 26 15.96 13.52 -2.92
CA SER A 26 16.41 13.03 -4.20
C SER A 26 17.85 12.60 -4.02
N SER A 27 18.10 11.29 -4.08
CA SER A 27 19.44 10.77 -4.29
C SER A 27 19.63 10.63 -5.80
N GLY A 28 20.45 11.51 -6.37
CA GLY A 28 20.82 11.51 -7.78
C GLY A 28 22.28 11.12 -7.98
N SER A 29 22.53 10.17 -8.87
CA SER A 29 23.56 10.21 -9.93
C SER A 29 23.19 9.09 -10.94
N GLU A 30 23.36 9.20 -12.26
CA GLU A 30 24.03 10.19 -13.11
C GLU A 30 23.41 10.14 -14.52
N HIS A 31 23.52 11.24 -15.27
CA HIS A 31 22.99 11.39 -16.62
C HIS A 31 23.67 10.45 -17.63
N SER A 32 22.86 9.85 -18.50
CA SER A 32 23.21 9.69 -19.92
C SER A 32 21.95 9.84 -20.76
N PRO A 33 22.04 10.52 -21.92
CA PRO A 33 20.88 10.93 -22.71
C PRO A 33 20.25 9.72 -23.40
N LEU A 34 18.93 9.84 -23.62
CA LEU A 34 18.07 8.96 -24.41
C LEU A 34 18.82 8.22 -25.55
N PRO A 35 18.43 6.97 -25.81
CA PRO A 35 17.55 6.82 -26.97
C PRO A 35 16.28 6.06 -26.60
N GLU A 36 15.17 6.53 -27.16
CA GLU A 36 13.91 5.80 -27.17
C GLU A 36 14.15 4.38 -27.69
N SER A 37 14.15 3.37 -26.81
CA SER A 37 14.08 1.98 -27.24
C SER A 37 13.72 1.01 -26.09
N PHE A 38 12.62 0.29 -26.28
CA PHE A 38 12.27 -1.05 -25.75
C PHE A 38 11.72 -1.29 -24.35
N THR A 39 11.66 -0.35 -23.39
CA THR A 39 11.00 -0.65 -22.09
C THR A 39 9.47 -0.53 -22.09
N ASP A 40 8.85 -0.09 -23.19
CA ASP A 40 7.39 0.05 -23.32
C ASP A 40 6.68 -1.24 -23.77
N LEU A 41 7.43 -2.27 -24.16
CA LEU A 41 6.83 -3.52 -24.62
C LEU A 41 6.16 -4.30 -23.49
N SER A 42 6.62 -4.19 -22.24
CA SER A 42 5.96 -4.89 -21.13
C SER A 42 4.56 -4.36 -20.86
N HIS A 43 4.34 -3.07 -21.08
CA HIS A 43 3.02 -2.45 -20.92
C HIS A 43 2.09 -2.93 -22.03
N LEU A 44 2.56 -2.88 -23.28
CA LEU A 44 1.80 -3.29 -24.46
C LEU A 44 1.49 -4.80 -24.46
N VAL A 45 2.44 -5.63 -24.02
CA VAL A 45 2.27 -7.09 -23.86
C VAL A 45 1.29 -7.42 -22.72
N ASN A 46 1.36 -6.72 -21.59
CA ASN A 46 0.38 -6.91 -20.51
C ASN A 46 -1.04 -6.52 -20.96
N CYS A 47 -1.18 -5.39 -21.67
CA CYS A 47 -2.46 -4.97 -22.25
C CYS A 47 -2.96 -5.98 -23.31
N PHE A 48 -2.07 -6.59 -24.08
CA PHE A 48 -2.41 -7.57 -25.11
C PHE A 48 -2.84 -8.92 -24.51
N ILE A 49 -2.11 -9.43 -23.51
CA ILE A 49 -2.46 -10.67 -22.80
C ILE A 49 -3.83 -10.57 -22.11
N GLU A 50 -4.21 -9.38 -21.64
CA GLU A 50 -5.53 -9.11 -21.06
C GLU A 50 -6.65 -8.97 -22.11
N LYS A 51 -6.31 -8.91 -23.41
CA LYS A 51 -7.25 -8.68 -24.53
C LYS A 51 -7.62 -9.94 -25.31
N ASP A 52 -6.82 -11.00 -25.28
CA ASP A 52 -7.01 -12.22 -26.09
C ASP A 52 -8.09 -13.21 -25.59
N GLY A 53 -9.11 -12.72 -24.89
CA GLY A 53 -10.24 -13.53 -24.42
C GLY A 53 -11.57 -13.33 -25.16
N VAL A 54 -11.75 -12.27 -25.93
CA VAL A 54 -13.03 -12.01 -26.62
C VAL A 54 -12.80 -11.25 -27.93
N VAL A 55 -13.14 -11.88 -29.05
CA VAL A 55 -13.33 -11.17 -30.33
C VAL A 55 -14.57 -10.30 -30.19
N VAL A 56 -14.37 -9.00 -29.95
CA VAL A 56 -15.42 -7.99 -30.13
C VAL A 56 -14.89 -6.96 -31.12
N ASP A 57 -15.70 -6.74 -32.15
CA ASP A 57 -15.56 -5.84 -33.28
C ASP A 57 -14.95 -4.47 -32.89
N GLU A 58 -13.90 -4.06 -33.62
CA GLU A 58 -13.23 -2.79 -33.44
C GLU A 58 -14.06 -1.63 -34.01
N LYS A 59 -14.94 -1.03 -33.20
CA LYS A 59 -15.24 0.41 -33.29
C LYS A 59 -15.51 0.99 -31.89
N ASN A 60 -14.80 2.08 -31.59
CA ASN A 60 -14.82 2.92 -30.38
C ASN A 60 -13.91 2.50 -29.20
N ASN A 61 -12.60 2.73 -29.34
CA ASN A 61 -11.78 3.09 -28.19
C ASN A 61 -11.82 4.62 -28.03
N LYS A 62 -12.83 5.09 -27.31
CA LYS A 62 -12.81 6.36 -26.58
C LYS A 62 -13.28 6.06 -25.16
N ASP A 63 -12.46 5.30 -24.44
CA ASP A 63 -12.60 5.15 -22.99
C ASP A 63 -11.69 6.19 -22.31
N ASP A 64 -11.89 7.46 -22.67
CA ASP A 64 -11.68 8.53 -21.71
C ASP A 64 -12.94 8.50 -20.84
N GLU A 65 -12.85 7.86 -19.67
CA GLU A 65 -13.91 7.88 -18.67
C GLU A 65 -14.12 9.33 -18.22
N ASP A 66 -14.96 10.07 -18.94
CA ASP A 66 -15.64 11.29 -18.49
C ASP A 66 -16.66 10.93 -17.40
N GLU A 67 -16.21 10.48 -16.22
CA GLU A 67 -17.00 10.68 -14.98
C GLU A 67 -17.06 12.19 -14.68
N ASP A 68 -17.93 12.88 -15.40
CA ASP A 68 -18.42 14.20 -15.05
C ASP A 68 -19.18 14.12 -13.70
N GLU A 69 -18.94 15.07 -12.80
CA GLU A 69 -19.76 15.27 -11.61
C GLU A 69 -21.07 15.95 -12.03
N GLY A 70 -21.87 15.25 -12.83
CA GLY A 70 -23.10 15.78 -13.41
C GLY A 70 -23.71 14.79 -14.38
N ASN A 71 -24.67 14.00 -13.90
CA ASN A 71 -25.54 13.16 -14.73
C ASN A 71 -24.91 11.85 -15.27
N ASP A 72 -24.41 10.99 -14.38
CA ASP A 72 -24.28 9.55 -14.64
C ASP A 72 -25.70 8.97 -14.76
N SER A 73 -26.12 8.74 -16.00
CA SER A 73 -27.34 8.01 -16.38
C SER A 73 -27.51 6.78 -15.49
N GLU A 74 -28.41 6.85 -14.52
CA GLU A 74 -29.52 5.94 -14.19
C GLU A 74 -29.40 4.43 -14.56
N MET A 75 -28.20 3.90 -14.66
CA MET A 75 -27.84 2.50 -14.93
C MET A 75 -27.12 1.92 -13.70
N GLY A 76 -27.07 2.66 -12.60
CA GLY A 76 -27.05 2.11 -11.24
C GLY A 76 -28.47 1.77 -10.80
N SER A 77 -29.24 1.10 -11.65
CA SER A 77 -30.63 0.72 -11.43
C SER A 77 -30.76 -0.17 -10.20
N TYR A 78 -31.22 0.36 -9.07
CA TYR A 78 -32.04 -0.29 -8.04
C TYR A 78 -31.88 -1.81 -7.81
N TRP A 79 -30.68 -2.36 -7.89
CA TRP A 79 -30.46 -3.78 -7.63
C TRP A 79 -30.72 -4.01 -6.16
N ARG A 80 -31.61 -4.96 -5.87
CA ARG A 80 -31.93 -5.33 -4.50
C ARG A 80 -30.69 -5.93 -3.84
N ASP A 81 -30.51 -5.70 -2.55
CA ASP A 81 -29.37 -6.26 -1.79
C ASP A 81 -29.23 -7.79 -1.98
N SER A 82 -30.34 -8.50 -2.17
CA SER A 82 -30.35 -9.93 -2.49
C SER A 82 -29.66 -10.25 -3.82
N GLU A 83 -29.90 -9.47 -4.87
CA GLU A 83 -29.31 -9.69 -6.20
C GLU A 83 -27.82 -9.37 -6.19
N LYS A 84 -27.41 -8.30 -5.49
CA LYS A 84 -25.99 -7.97 -5.27
C LYS A 84 -25.27 -9.10 -4.55
N LYS A 85 -25.91 -9.68 -3.53
CA LYS A 85 -25.40 -10.81 -2.77
C LYS A 85 -25.26 -12.06 -3.64
N GLU A 86 -26.27 -12.41 -4.43
CA GLU A 86 -26.22 -13.55 -5.37
C GLU A 86 -25.11 -13.36 -6.41
N MET A 87 -24.99 -12.17 -7.00
CA MET A 87 -23.93 -11.86 -7.95
C MET A 87 -22.55 -11.98 -7.31
N LEU A 88 -22.34 -11.42 -6.12
CA LEU A 88 -21.07 -11.52 -5.40
C LEU A 88 -20.72 -12.97 -5.05
N GLN A 89 -21.70 -13.76 -4.60
CA GLN A 89 -21.53 -15.19 -4.35
C GLN A 89 -21.19 -15.95 -5.64
N GLY A 90 -21.82 -15.60 -6.76
CA GLY A 90 -21.49 -16.16 -8.08
C GLY A 90 -20.05 -15.85 -8.51
N LEU A 91 -19.53 -14.67 -8.15
CA LEU A 91 -18.13 -14.30 -8.45
C LEU A 91 -17.12 -15.06 -7.59
N PHE A 92 -17.47 -15.40 -6.34
CA PHE A 92 -16.58 -16.14 -5.43
C PHE A 92 -16.69 -17.66 -5.55
N PHE A 93 -17.90 -18.17 -5.72
CA PHE A 93 -18.23 -19.60 -5.59
C PHE A 93 -19.00 -20.16 -6.79
N GLY A 94 -19.26 -19.33 -7.81
CA GLY A 94 -19.91 -19.78 -9.03
C GLY A 94 -19.08 -20.87 -9.68
N ARG A 95 -19.71 -22.01 -9.95
CA ARG A 95 -19.08 -23.13 -10.63
C ARG A 95 -18.81 -22.71 -12.08
N GLN A 96 -17.55 -22.41 -12.38
CA GLN A 96 -17.12 -22.31 -13.77
C GLN A 96 -17.10 -23.73 -14.35
N CYS A 97 -17.57 -23.86 -15.60
CA CYS A 97 -17.61 -25.14 -16.32
C CYS A 97 -16.24 -25.64 -16.78
N ASP A 98 -15.18 -24.89 -16.45
CA ASP A 98 -13.80 -25.26 -16.67
C ASP A 98 -13.25 -25.87 -15.38
N ASP A 99 -13.24 -27.20 -15.31
CA ASP A 99 -12.73 -27.96 -14.16
C ASP A 99 -11.28 -27.58 -13.83
N GLN A 100 -10.49 -27.16 -14.83
CA GLN A 100 -9.09 -26.77 -14.64
C GLN A 100 -8.96 -25.47 -13.84
N ASP A 101 -9.78 -24.46 -14.14
CA ASP A 101 -9.72 -23.17 -13.45
C ASP A 101 -10.06 -23.30 -11.96
N HIS A 102 -11.06 -24.13 -11.65
CA HIS A 102 -11.43 -24.40 -10.26
C HIS A 102 -10.31 -25.13 -9.51
N ASP A 103 -9.66 -26.09 -10.16
CA ASP A 103 -8.54 -26.83 -9.59
C ASP A 103 -7.30 -25.95 -9.39
N ASP A 104 -7.00 -25.07 -10.35
CA ASP A 104 -5.90 -24.10 -10.25
C ASP A 104 -6.12 -23.13 -9.09
N LYS A 105 -7.33 -22.55 -8.97
CA LYS A 105 -7.70 -21.68 -7.83
C LYS A 105 -7.59 -22.41 -6.50
N ARG A 106 -8.07 -23.66 -6.43
CA ARG A 106 -7.98 -24.50 -5.22
C ARG A 106 -6.53 -24.74 -4.83
N ARG A 107 -5.68 -25.14 -5.77
CA ARG A 107 -4.26 -25.42 -5.52
C ARG A 107 -3.50 -24.18 -5.01
N ILE A 108 -3.75 -23.04 -5.63
CA ILE A 108 -3.16 -21.76 -5.20
C ILE A 108 -3.66 -21.37 -3.80
N ARG A 109 -4.97 -21.54 -3.54
CA ARG A 109 -5.56 -21.22 -2.24
C ARG A 109 -4.97 -22.08 -1.13
N GLU A 110 -4.92 -23.40 -1.30
CA GLU A 110 -4.39 -24.34 -0.29
C GLU A 110 -2.94 -23.99 0.09
N GLU A 111 -2.09 -23.69 -0.88
CA GLU A 111 -0.70 -23.29 -0.61
C GLU A 111 -0.61 -21.90 0.02
N THR A 112 -1.50 -20.98 -0.35
CA THR A 112 -1.59 -19.65 0.29
C THR A 112 -2.05 -19.76 1.74
N GLU A 113 -3.02 -20.63 2.04
CA GLU A 113 -3.48 -20.92 3.40
C GLU A 113 -2.35 -21.48 4.25
N PHE A 114 -1.62 -22.47 3.73
CA PHE A 114 -0.45 -23.02 4.39
C PHE A 114 0.61 -21.92 4.67
N ALA A 115 0.93 -21.09 3.68
CA ALA A 115 1.85 -19.97 3.85
C ALA A 115 1.39 -18.97 4.92
N CYS A 116 0.09 -18.68 5.01
CA CYS A 116 -0.45 -17.80 6.05
C CYS A 116 -0.19 -18.37 7.46
N THR A 117 -0.30 -19.69 7.64
CA THR A 117 -0.02 -20.33 8.94
C THR A 117 1.47 -20.30 9.31
N VAL A 118 2.36 -20.46 8.32
CA VAL A 118 3.81 -20.56 8.55
C VAL A 118 4.48 -19.18 8.66
N LEU A 119 4.06 -18.22 7.84
CA LEU A 119 4.71 -16.91 7.74
C LEU A 119 4.27 -15.91 8.82
N GLY A 120 3.20 -16.21 9.55
CA GLY A 120 2.66 -15.35 10.61
C GLY A 120 1.89 -14.16 10.07
N ASP A 121 2.02 -13.00 10.72
CA ASP A 121 1.19 -11.82 10.47
C ASP A 121 1.14 -11.38 8.99
N ALA A 122 -0.06 -11.49 8.41
CA ALA A 122 -0.37 -11.09 7.04
C ALA A 122 -0.32 -9.57 6.82
N SER A 123 -0.37 -8.79 7.89
CA SER A 123 -0.31 -7.32 7.88
C SER A 123 1.11 -6.79 7.71
N SER A 124 2.12 -7.64 7.91
CA SER A 124 3.52 -7.26 7.78
C SER A 124 3.83 -6.80 6.35
N PRO A 125 4.58 -5.70 6.15
CA PRO A 125 4.97 -5.23 4.82
C PRO A 125 5.83 -6.25 4.05
N ALA A 126 6.46 -7.19 4.76
CA ALA A 126 7.24 -8.27 4.14
C ALA A 126 6.40 -9.51 3.82
N PHE A 127 5.14 -9.59 4.27
CA PHE A 127 4.30 -10.78 4.10
C PHE A 127 4.10 -11.15 2.63
N LYS A 128 3.67 -10.20 1.78
CA LYS A 128 3.44 -10.45 0.34
C LYS A 128 4.69 -10.98 -0.38
N ARG A 129 5.88 -10.49 0.01
CA ARG A 129 7.15 -10.98 -0.54
C ARG A 129 7.50 -12.40 -0.07
N ARG A 130 7.26 -12.71 1.20
CA ARG A 130 7.46 -14.06 1.75
C ARG A 130 6.46 -15.06 1.16
N LEU A 131 5.19 -14.66 1.01
CA LEU A 131 4.16 -15.44 0.32
C LEU A 131 4.56 -15.76 -1.12
N MET A 132 4.99 -14.74 -1.87
CA MET A 132 5.49 -14.93 -3.24
C MET A 132 6.67 -15.92 -3.25
N SER A 133 7.65 -15.77 -2.37
CA SER A 133 8.81 -16.68 -2.31
C SER A 133 8.38 -18.12 -2.02
N HIS A 134 7.47 -18.29 -1.05
CA HIS A 134 6.91 -19.58 -0.68
C HIS A 134 6.18 -20.27 -1.85
N LEU A 135 5.33 -19.54 -2.58
CA LEU A 135 4.64 -20.07 -3.75
C LEU A 135 5.64 -20.48 -4.85
N ARG A 136 6.73 -19.73 -5.03
CA ARG A 136 7.81 -20.10 -5.97
C ARG A 136 8.55 -21.37 -5.53
N ASP A 137 8.82 -21.52 -4.24
CA ASP A 137 9.44 -22.73 -3.69
C ASP A 137 8.56 -23.98 -3.92
N LYS A 138 7.25 -23.78 -4.06
CA LYS A 138 6.26 -24.81 -4.38
C LYS A 138 6.04 -25.01 -5.89
N GLY A 139 6.79 -24.31 -6.73
CA GLY A 139 6.80 -24.48 -8.17
C GLY A 139 5.82 -23.61 -8.95
N PHE A 140 5.15 -22.64 -8.30
CA PHE A 140 4.31 -21.67 -8.99
C PHE A 140 5.14 -20.55 -9.64
N ASP A 141 4.74 -20.04 -10.81
CA ASP A 141 5.24 -18.74 -11.30
C ASP A 141 4.56 -17.60 -10.56
N ALA A 142 4.92 -17.42 -9.29
CA ALA A 142 4.43 -16.33 -8.46
C ALA A 142 5.30 -15.07 -8.61
N GLY A 143 4.65 -13.90 -8.58
CA GLY A 143 5.29 -12.61 -8.71
C GLY A 143 4.73 -11.59 -7.72
N LEU A 144 5.61 -10.72 -7.22
CA LEU A 144 5.21 -9.55 -6.44
C LEU A 144 5.05 -8.38 -7.41
N CYS A 145 3.81 -7.94 -7.58
CA CYS A 145 3.43 -6.82 -8.43
C CYS A 145 3.34 -5.54 -7.61
N LYS A 146 3.97 -4.47 -8.09
CA LYS A 146 3.90 -3.14 -7.48
C LYS A 146 3.33 -2.15 -8.48
N SER A 147 2.07 -1.77 -8.29
CA SER A 147 1.39 -0.77 -9.11
C SER A 147 1.66 0.63 -8.58
N ARG A 148 1.64 1.60 -9.50
CA ARG A 148 1.70 3.03 -9.18
C ARG A 148 0.83 3.78 -10.16
N TRP A 149 0.09 4.77 -9.65
CA TRP A 149 -0.71 5.67 -10.47
C TRP A 149 -0.50 7.11 -10.04
N GLU A 150 -0.61 8.00 -11.02
CA GLU A 150 -0.48 9.43 -10.81
C GLU A 150 -1.78 10.05 -10.29
N LYS A 151 -1.68 11.29 -9.83
CA LYS A 151 -2.84 12.04 -9.36
C LYS A 151 -3.67 12.42 -10.58
N THR A 152 -4.97 12.12 -10.52
CA THR A 152 -5.94 12.61 -11.50
C THR A 152 -6.78 13.73 -10.88
N ALA A 153 -7.66 14.35 -11.67
CA ALA A 153 -8.65 15.29 -11.12
C ALA A 153 -9.59 14.61 -10.11
N LYS A 154 -9.82 13.29 -10.26
CA LYS A 154 -10.83 12.53 -9.52
C LYS A 154 -10.29 11.88 -8.26
N PHE A 155 -9.01 11.51 -8.23
CA PHE A 155 -8.42 10.81 -7.09
C PHE A 155 -6.90 11.03 -6.96
N PRO A 156 -6.36 10.93 -5.73
CA PRO A 156 -4.95 11.14 -5.48
C PRO A 156 -4.09 10.04 -6.10
N CYS A 157 -2.79 10.35 -6.28
CA CYS A 157 -1.79 9.35 -6.63
C CYS A 157 -1.69 8.27 -5.55
N GLY A 158 -1.21 7.10 -5.91
CA GLY A 158 -0.98 6.02 -4.97
C GLY A 158 -0.10 4.92 -5.52
N ASN A 159 0.17 3.96 -4.65
CA ASN A 159 0.87 2.74 -4.97
C ASN A 159 0.19 1.58 -4.25
N TYR A 160 0.39 0.38 -4.78
CA TYR A 160 -0.16 -0.81 -4.17
C TYR A 160 0.69 -2.04 -4.52
N GLU A 161 0.76 -2.98 -3.59
CA GLU A 161 1.49 -4.24 -3.79
C GLU A 161 0.50 -5.41 -3.74
N PHE A 162 0.60 -6.36 -4.66
CA PHE A 162 -0.20 -7.57 -4.70
C PHE A 162 0.62 -8.75 -5.21
N VAL A 163 0.16 -9.97 -4.97
CA VAL A 163 0.80 -11.19 -5.47
C VAL A 163 -0.04 -11.72 -6.63
N ASP A 164 0.62 -12.13 -7.70
CA ASP A 164 0.00 -12.86 -8.80
C ASP A 164 0.69 -14.21 -9.03
N VAL A 165 -0.03 -15.11 -9.71
CA VAL A 165 0.48 -16.41 -10.15
C VAL A 165 0.05 -16.64 -11.58
N ASN A 166 0.99 -17.03 -12.44
CA ASN A 166 0.69 -17.49 -13.78
C ASN A 166 0.66 -19.03 -13.81
N LEU A 167 -0.40 -19.60 -14.36
CA LEU A 167 -0.55 -21.04 -14.62
C LEU A 167 -0.99 -21.23 -16.08
N GLY A 168 -0.04 -21.65 -16.91
CA GLY A 168 -0.25 -21.76 -18.36
C GLY A 168 -0.60 -20.41 -18.98
N ALA A 169 -1.77 -20.32 -19.60
CA ALA A 169 -2.30 -19.08 -20.18
C ALA A 169 -3.09 -18.22 -19.18
N ASN A 170 -3.36 -18.72 -17.97
CA ASN A 170 -4.17 -18.03 -16.98
C ASN A 170 -3.31 -17.27 -15.97
N ARG A 171 -3.78 -16.07 -15.61
CA ARG A 171 -3.22 -15.25 -14.53
C ARG A 171 -4.22 -15.15 -13.38
N TYR A 172 -3.73 -15.38 -12.17
CA TYR A 172 -4.51 -15.30 -10.93
C TYR A 172 -3.93 -14.23 -10.01
N ILE A 173 -4.79 -13.39 -9.45
CA ILE A 173 -4.45 -12.42 -8.41
C ILE A 173 -4.79 -13.03 -7.05
N ILE A 174 -3.87 -12.89 -6.10
CA ILE A 174 -4.01 -13.36 -4.73
C ILE A 174 -4.07 -12.16 -3.79
N GLU A 175 -5.15 -12.10 -3.00
CA GLU A 175 -5.25 -11.15 -1.89
C GLU A 175 -5.67 -11.85 -0.61
N VAL A 176 -4.83 -11.70 0.42
CA VAL A 176 -5.14 -12.13 1.78
C VAL A 176 -5.91 -11.00 2.43
N ASN A 177 -7.14 -11.28 2.84
CA ASN A 177 -8.10 -10.32 3.39
C ASN A 177 -8.46 -9.18 2.41
N LEU A 178 -9.02 -9.54 1.25
CA LEU A 178 -9.56 -8.56 0.31
C LEU A 178 -10.72 -7.73 0.93
N ALA A 179 -11.46 -8.30 1.89
CA ALA A 179 -12.57 -7.64 2.58
C ALA A 179 -12.15 -6.32 3.26
N ALA A 180 -10.95 -6.27 3.84
CA ALA A 180 -10.39 -5.07 4.46
C ALA A 180 -10.32 -3.86 3.50
N GLN A 181 -10.20 -4.11 2.19
CA GLN A 181 -10.21 -3.04 1.18
C GLN A 181 -11.61 -2.41 0.98
N PHE A 182 -12.66 -3.00 1.57
CA PHE A 182 -14.06 -2.61 1.45
C PHE A 182 -14.72 -2.24 2.79
N GLU A 183 -14.06 -2.45 3.93
CA GLU A 183 -14.58 -2.05 5.24
C GLU A 183 -14.76 -0.53 5.35
N ILE A 184 -15.92 -0.07 5.83
CA ILE A 184 -16.23 1.35 6.05
C ILE A 184 -16.79 1.55 7.46
N ALA A 185 -16.49 2.69 8.08
CA ALA A 185 -16.79 2.93 9.50
C ALA A 185 -18.30 2.99 9.84
N ARG A 186 -19.14 3.44 8.90
CA ARG A 186 -20.60 3.55 9.07
C ARG A 186 -21.31 2.78 7.95
N ALA A 187 -21.08 1.48 7.92
CA ALA A 187 -21.71 0.62 6.93
C ALA A 187 -23.19 0.41 7.24
N ALA A 188 -24.06 0.57 6.24
CA ALA A 188 -25.42 0.06 6.29
C ALA A 188 -25.43 -1.48 6.36
N ASP A 189 -26.44 -2.06 7.01
CA ASP A 189 -26.55 -3.51 7.24
C ASP A 189 -26.49 -4.33 5.93
N GLY A 190 -27.16 -3.84 4.88
CA GLY A 190 -27.11 -4.45 3.55
C GLY A 190 -25.69 -4.53 3.00
N TYR A 191 -24.90 -3.47 3.17
CA TYR A 191 -23.49 -3.44 2.76
C TYR A 191 -22.61 -4.35 3.62
N MET A 192 -22.81 -4.37 4.94
CA MET A 192 -22.09 -5.30 5.83
C MET A 192 -22.32 -6.75 5.42
N SER A 193 -23.55 -7.09 5.02
CA SER A 193 -23.88 -8.44 4.56
C SER A 193 -23.08 -8.85 3.31
N LEU A 194 -22.70 -7.90 2.45
CA LEU A 194 -21.85 -8.14 1.29
C LEU A 194 -20.39 -8.32 1.68
N VAL A 195 -19.86 -7.46 2.57
CA VAL A 195 -18.48 -7.56 3.05
C VAL A 195 -18.24 -8.92 3.75
N ASN A 196 -19.22 -9.40 4.50
CA ASN A 196 -19.15 -10.69 5.21
C ASN A 196 -19.15 -11.93 4.30
N LEU A 197 -19.38 -11.77 2.98
CA LEU A 197 -19.31 -12.87 2.02
C LEU A 197 -17.91 -13.10 1.46
N PHE A 198 -16.99 -12.16 1.71
CA PHE A 198 -15.64 -12.26 1.18
C PHE A 198 -14.92 -13.47 1.75
N PRO A 199 -14.26 -14.29 0.90
CA PRO A 199 -13.39 -15.32 1.39
C PRO A 199 -12.16 -14.71 2.09
N PRO A 200 -11.60 -15.37 3.12
CA PRO A 200 -10.38 -14.90 3.78
C PRO A 200 -9.20 -14.74 2.79
N ILE A 201 -9.11 -15.64 1.81
CA ILE A 201 -8.13 -15.58 0.72
C ILE A 201 -8.89 -15.55 -0.59
N PHE A 202 -8.73 -14.44 -1.31
CA PHE A 202 -9.22 -14.30 -2.66
C PHE A 202 -8.16 -14.82 -3.64
N VAL A 203 -8.58 -15.74 -4.52
CA VAL A 203 -7.82 -16.18 -5.69
C VAL A 203 -8.75 -16.08 -6.88
N GLY A 204 -8.41 -15.25 -7.87
CA GLY A 204 -9.29 -15.04 -9.02
C GLY A 204 -8.60 -14.39 -10.20
N LYS A 205 -9.23 -14.49 -11.38
CA LYS A 205 -8.73 -13.85 -12.59
C LYS A 205 -8.92 -12.32 -12.50
N PRO A 206 -8.09 -11.52 -13.20
CA PRO A 206 -8.23 -10.07 -13.31
C PRO A 206 -9.67 -9.60 -13.60
N GLY A 207 -10.35 -10.26 -14.55
CA GLY A 207 -11.73 -9.93 -14.92
C GLY A 207 -12.73 -10.10 -13.77
N THR A 208 -12.62 -11.19 -12.98
CA THR A 208 -13.46 -11.44 -11.80
C THR A 208 -13.23 -10.35 -10.74
N LEU A 209 -11.98 -9.99 -10.48
CA LEU A 209 -11.66 -8.92 -9.53
C LEU A 209 -12.24 -7.57 -9.98
N LYS A 210 -12.16 -7.24 -11.27
CA LYS A 210 -12.73 -6.01 -11.83
C LYS A 210 -14.25 -5.92 -11.60
N GLN A 211 -14.96 -7.04 -11.77
CA GLN A 211 -16.41 -7.12 -11.50
C GLN A 211 -16.74 -6.94 -10.01
N ILE A 212 -15.99 -7.61 -9.12
CA ILE A 212 -16.13 -7.45 -7.66
C ILE A 212 -15.91 -5.98 -7.26
N LEU A 213 -14.85 -5.35 -7.77
CA LEU A 213 -14.54 -3.94 -7.47
C LEU A 213 -15.66 -3.00 -7.90
N ARG A 214 -16.25 -3.20 -9.08
CA ARG A 214 -17.40 -2.40 -9.56
C ARG A 214 -18.61 -2.56 -8.65
N LEU A 215 -19.00 -3.80 -8.37
CA LEU A 215 -20.16 -4.11 -7.52
C LEU A 215 -19.99 -3.51 -6.11
N MET A 216 -18.85 -3.77 -5.47
CA MET A 216 -18.62 -3.31 -4.11
C MET A 216 -18.42 -1.80 -3.99
N CYS A 217 -17.78 -1.14 -4.96
CA CYS A 217 -17.69 0.32 -4.95
C CYS A 217 -19.06 0.98 -5.13
N GLY A 218 -19.93 0.39 -5.95
CA GLY A 218 -21.33 0.82 -6.09
C GLY A 218 -22.08 0.70 -4.77
N ALA A 219 -22.04 -0.47 -4.13
CA ALA A 219 -22.70 -0.72 -2.84
C ALA A 219 -22.10 0.15 -1.71
N ALA A 220 -20.79 0.38 -1.70
CA ALA A 220 -20.13 1.28 -0.75
C ALA A 220 -20.62 2.72 -0.93
N ARG A 221 -20.74 3.18 -2.18
CA ARG A 221 -21.26 4.52 -2.51
C ARG A 221 -22.69 4.70 -2.02
N GLU A 222 -23.57 3.72 -2.24
CA GLU A 222 -24.94 3.74 -1.74
C GLU A 222 -24.98 3.79 -0.20
N SER A 223 -24.21 2.92 0.46
CA SER A 223 -24.11 2.84 1.92
C SER A 223 -23.63 4.17 2.55
N ILE A 224 -22.56 4.75 2.01
CA ILE A 224 -22.01 6.03 2.46
C ILE A 224 -23.00 7.18 2.22
N LYS A 225 -23.65 7.21 1.05
CA LYS A 225 -24.66 8.24 0.74
C LYS A 225 -25.91 8.13 1.60
N SER A 226 -26.32 6.90 1.96
CA SER A 226 -27.46 6.68 2.87
C SER A 226 -27.21 7.23 4.27
N ALA A 227 -25.94 7.33 4.67
CA ALA A 227 -25.49 8.00 5.89
C ALA A 227 -25.23 9.51 5.72
N GLU A 228 -25.63 10.11 4.59
CA GLU A 228 -25.42 11.53 4.24
C GLU A 228 -23.93 11.95 4.21
N LEU A 229 -23.04 11.01 3.90
CA LEU A 229 -21.60 11.26 3.80
C LEU A 229 -21.14 11.37 2.34
N THR A 230 -20.07 12.14 2.11
CA THR A 230 -19.39 12.20 0.81
C THR A 230 -18.50 10.98 0.63
N VAL A 231 -18.56 10.35 -0.55
CA VAL A 231 -17.70 9.21 -0.89
C VAL A 231 -16.25 9.68 -1.05
N PRO A 232 -15.32 9.20 -0.22
CA PRO A 232 -13.93 9.60 -0.31
C PRO A 232 -13.30 9.06 -1.61
N PRO A 233 -12.29 9.74 -2.18
CA PRO A 233 -11.70 9.36 -3.47
C PRO A 233 -11.19 7.91 -3.52
N TRP A 234 -10.64 7.39 -2.41
CA TRP A 234 -10.11 6.03 -2.35
C TRP A 234 -11.17 4.92 -2.28
N ARG A 235 -12.46 5.29 -2.16
CA ARG A 235 -13.59 4.36 -2.25
C ARG A 235 -14.31 4.46 -3.59
N ARG A 236 -13.89 5.38 -4.47
CA ARG A 236 -14.38 5.44 -5.85
C ARG A 236 -13.82 4.26 -6.64
N ASN A 237 -14.57 3.82 -7.63
CA ASN A 237 -14.24 2.65 -8.41
C ASN A 237 -12.92 2.80 -9.18
N GLY A 238 -12.67 3.97 -9.79
CA GLY A 238 -11.41 4.26 -10.50
C GLY A 238 -10.17 4.09 -9.61
N TYR A 239 -10.17 4.66 -8.39
CA TYR A 239 -9.04 4.50 -7.46
C TYR A 239 -8.87 3.04 -7.02
N MET A 240 -9.97 2.34 -6.76
CA MET A 240 -9.92 0.94 -6.34
C MET A 240 -9.42 0.04 -7.47
N GLN A 241 -9.83 0.27 -8.72
CA GLN A 241 -9.29 -0.43 -9.88
C GLN A 241 -7.79 -0.14 -10.09
N ALA A 242 -7.35 1.10 -9.89
CA ALA A 242 -5.95 1.51 -10.07
C ALA A 242 -4.97 0.68 -9.20
N LYS A 243 -5.40 0.23 -8.01
CA LYS A 243 -4.59 -0.65 -7.15
C LYS A 243 -4.08 -1.91 -7.87
N TRP A 244 -4.90 -2.56 -8.69
CA TRP A 244 -4.54 -3.82 -9.35
C TRP A 244 -4.27 -3.68 -10.84
N PHE A 245 -4.83 -2.67 -11.50
CA PHE A 245 -4.83 -2.54 -12.97
C PHE A 245 -4.04 -1.34 -13.50
N SER A 246 -3.48 -0.50 -12.64
CA SER A 246 -2.50 0.51 -13.10
C SER A 246 -1.17 -0.15 -13.50
N PRO A 247 -0.34 0.55 -14.31
CA PRO A 247 0.98 0.06 -14.65
C PRO A 247 1.76 -0.39 -13.41
N TYR A 248 2.31 -1.61 -13.48
CA TYR A 248 2.97 -2.24 -12.36
C TYR A 248 4.29 -2.88 -12.78
N LYS A 249 5.22 -2.98 -11.83
CA LYS A 249 6.44 -3.77 -11.98
C LYS A 249 6.24 -5.12 -11.31
N ARG A 250 6.37 -6.20 -12.08
CA ARG A 250 6.36 -7.58 -11.57
C ARG A 250 7.79 -8.00 -11.22
N THR A 251 7.97 -8.54 -10.01
CA THR A 251 9.27 -9.06 -9.56
C THR A 251 9.14 -10.50 -9.10
N THR A 252 10.09 -11.34 -9.52
CA THR A 252 10.11 -12.79 -9.23
C THR A 252 11.36 -13.22 -8.45
N ASN A 253 12.18 -12.26 -8.04
CA ASN A 253 13.40 -12.52 -7.27
C ASN A 253 13.03 -13.00 -5.86
N ALA A 254 13.51 -14.17 -5.48
CA ALA A 254 13.32 -14.70 -4.13
C ALA A 254 14.00 -13.78 -3.09
N VAL A 255 13.47 -13.78 -1.87
CA VAL A 255 14.21 -13.21 -0.72
C VAL A 255 15.46 -14.06 -0.56
N ALA A 256 16.65 -13.46 -0.68
CA ALA A 256 17.89 -14.14 -0.32
C ALA A 256 17.81 -14.50 1.17
N SER A 257 17.45 -15.75 1.46
CA SER A 257 17.50 -16.34 2.79
C SER A 257 18.97 -16.39 3.19
N THR A 258 19.41 -15.37 3.94
CA THR A 258 20.70 -15.42 4.64
C THR A 258 20.55 -16.37 5.83
N LEU A 259 20.40 -17.66 5.54
CA LEU A 259 20.64 -18.72 6.52
C LEU A 259 22.05 -19.24 6.23
N LYS A 260 23.02 -18.54 6.80
CA LYS A 260 24.39 -19.07 6.92
C LYS A 260 24.31 -20.31 7.80
N PHE A 261 24.37 -21.49 7.18
CA PHE A 261 24.71 -22.72 7.87
C PHE A 261 26.22 -22.66 8.14
N GLU A 262 26.64 -22.16 9.29
CA GLU A 262 28.05 -22.21 9.68
C GLU A 262 28.39 -23.60 10.18
N GLY A 263 28.89 -24.42 9.25
CA GLY A 263 29.69 -25.60 9.53
C GLY A 263 30.81 -25.67 8.49
N GLY A 264 32.00 -25.16 8.84
CA GLY A 264 33.21 -25.36 8.04
C GLY A 264 34.16 -24.16 8.01
N PHE A 265 35.24 -24.27 8.77
CA PHE A 265 36.45 -23.44 8.73
C PHE A 265 36.87 -23.02 7.31
N ALA A 266 37.01 -21.72 7.03
CA ALA A 266 38.09 -21.16 6.20
C ALA A 266 38.10 -19.61 6.19
N SER A 267 39.10 -19.06 6.86
CA SER A 267 39.80 -17.78 6.60
C SER A 267 38.97 -16.50 6.32
N ASN A 268 38.75 -15.73 7.39
CA ASN A 268 38.36 -14.33 7.29
C ASN A 268 39.53 -13.48 6.77
N ARG A 269 39.42 -12.93 5.55
CA ARG A 269 40.24 -11.79 5.13
C ARG A 269 39.47 -10.51 5.44
N SER A 270 39.71 -9.94 6.61
CA SER A 270 39.22 -8.61 6.99
C SER A 270 39.86 -7.55 6.09
N ILE A 271 39.03 -6.79 5.38
CA ILE A 271 39.44 -5.51 4.80
C ILE A 271 39.16 -4.47 5.89
N GLY A 272 40.22 -4.08 6.61
CA GLY A 272 40.16 -3.02 7.60
C GLY A 272 40.06 -1.65 6.91
N PHE A 273 39.05 -0.87 7.30
CA PHE A 273 39.07 0.57 7.05
C PHE A 273 40.00 1.22 8.08
N VAL A 274 41.02 1.92 7.61
CA VAL A 274 41.94 2.69 8.46
C VAL A 274 41.21 3.96 8.91
N THR A 275 40.89 4.04 10.20
CA THR A 275 40.45 5.28 10.83
C THR A 275 41.67 6.18 11.06
N LEU A 276 41.81 7.22 10.24
CA LEU A 276 42.73 8.31 10.57
C LEU A 276 42.15 9.09 11.76
N GLN A 277 42.90 9.13 12.85
CA GLN A 277 42.58 9.92 14.03
C GLN A 277 42.52 11.41 13.67
N VAL A 278 41.35 12.02 13.81
CA VAL A 278 41.20 13.47 13.78
C VAL A 278 41.49 14.00 15.18
N SER A 279 42.55 14.80 15.29
CA SER A 279 42.93 15.55 16.48
C SER A 279 41.87 16.61 16.82
N PRO A 280 41.40 16.72 18.07
CA PRO A 280 40.48 17.79 18.45
C PRO A 280 41.24 19.10 18.64
N TYR A 281 40.96 20.08 17.79
CA TYR A 281 41.42 21.45 17.94
C TYR A 281 40.70 22.10 19.13
N ASN A 282 41.45 22.43 20.17
CA ASN A 282 41.00 23.24 21.31
C ASN A 282 40.89 24.70 20.87
N CYS A 283 39.67 25.25 20.77
CA CYS A 283 39.47 26.70 20.77
C CYS A 283 39.63 27.22 22.19
N ARG A 284 40.82 27.78 22.48
CA ARG A 284 41.14 28.47 23.72
C ARG A 284 41.37 29.94 23.39
N ASP A 285 40.31 30.74 23.42
CA ASP A 285 40.43 32.20 23.46
C ASP A 285 40.28 32.69 24.90
N ASN A 286 41.34 33.34 25.36
CA ASN A 286 41.46 33.95 26.67
C ASN A 286 40.72 35.29 26.68
N PHE A 287 39.74 35.46 27.58
CA PHE A 287 39.43 36.77 28.14
C PHE A 287 39.57 36.72 29.65
N ALA A 288 40.65 37.32 30.14
CA ALA A 288 40.83 37.65 31.54
C ALA A 288 40.14 38.99 31.84
N SER A 289 39.16 39.00 32.75
CA SER A 289 39.05 40.06 33.76
C SER A 289 38.07 39.68 34.87
N LYS A 290 38.64 39.52 36.06
CA LYS A 290 38.10 39.79 37.42
C LYS A 290 36.58 39.79 37.63
N ALA A 291 36.09 38.80 38.36
CA ALA A 291 35.54 38.94 39.72
C ALA A 291 35.01 37.57 40.19
N GLY A 292 35.46 37.13 41.36
CA GLY A 292 35.21 35.78 41.86
C GLY A 292 33.78 35.55 42.36
N LEU A 293 33.38 34.27 42.38
CA LEU A 293 32.47 33.69 43.37
C LEU A 293 32.55 32.16 43.33
N LYS A 294 32.28 31.56 44.49
CA LYS A 294 32.83 30.31 45.04
C LYS A 294 32.27 29.02 44.44
N PHE A 295 33.11 27.97 44.47
CA PHE A 295 32.77 26.56 44.33
C PHE A 295 31.83 26.08 45.46
N GLY A 296 30.88 25.22 45.11
CA GLY A 296 30.15 24.35 46.03
C GLY A 296 30.12 22.93 45.50
N GLN A 297 30.89 22.03 46.14
CA GLN A 297 30.79 20.57 46.00
C GLN A 297 29.53 20.10 46.73
N LEU A 298 28.80 19.11 46.22
CA LEU A 298 28.11 18.15 47.08
C LEU A 298 28.16 16.74 46.50
N THR A 299 28.84 15.90 47.27
CA THR A 299 29.02 14.46 47.15
C THR A 299 27.74 13.72 47.54
N ALA A 300 27.60 12.51 46.97
CA ALA A 300 26.60 11.50 47.24
C ALA A 300 26.43 11.10 48.72
N ALA A 301 25.25 10.55 49.06
CA ALA A 301 25.11 9.48 50.04
C ALA A 301 23.83 8.66 49.78
N PHE A 302 23.99 7.35 49.68
CA PHE A 302 22.96 6.32 49.73
C PHE A 302 22.56 6.01 51.18
N SER A 303 21.43 5.29 51.31
CA SER A 303 20.99 4.36 52.39
C SER A 303 19.73 4.85 53.10
N HIS A 304 18.57 4.22 52.88
CA HIS A 304 18.05 3.01 53.56
C HIS A 304 17.65 3.25 55.02
N GLY A 305 16.40 2.88 55.33
CA GLY A 305 15.88 2.80 56.68
C GLY A 305 14.38 3.11 56.68
N GLY A 306 13.56 2.06 56.58
CA GLY A 306 12.17 2.14 57.01
C GLY A 306 12.09 2.37 58.53
N ASP A 307 10.96 2.87 58.98
CA ASP A 307 10.09 2.06 59.82
C ASP A 307 8.77 2.77 60.09
N ASP A 308 7.84 1.88 60.39
CA ASP A 308 6.43 1.97 60.71
C ASP A 308 6.10 2.78 61.98
N MET A 309 4.79 2.97 62.17
CA MET A 309 4.05 3.39 63.38
C MET A 309 3.68 4.88 63.57
N GLY A 310 2.36 5.10 63.51
CA GLY A 310 1.62 5.72 64.61
C GLY A 310 1.19 7.17 64.42
N ASN A 311 -0.04 7.36 63.92
CA ASN A 311 -1.18 7.78 64.75
C ASN A 311 -2.50 7.65 63.98
#